data_AF-A0AAV0XFY2-F1
#
_entry.id   AF-A0AAV0XFY2-F1
#
_cell.length_a   1.000
_cell.length_b   1.000
_cell.length_c   1.000
_cell.angle_alpha   90.00
_cell.angle_beta   90.00
_cell.angle_gamma   90.00
#
_symmetry.space_group_name_H-M   'P 1'
#
loop_
_entity.id
_entity.type
_entity.pdbx_description
1 polymer ?
#
loop_
_entity_poly.entity_id
_entity_poly.type
_entity_poly.pdbx_seq_one_letter_code
_entity_poly.pdbx_strand_id
1 'polypeptide(L)'
;MFLKGTLNNEIEIGPSKFITDIEVEEIKSHNMQIDSIDMLIKSPWIMVKGTKYKPKMVLALNIQENELPKFCIIEQIFLYNNKYVIFKCSELETIMFDEHIFSYEVKVENSYQFVYHHMLPSFIPNNINILPNGYKYVTLRSSI
;
A
#
# COMPACT_ATOMS: atom_id res chain seq x y z
N MET A 1 -36.25 3.37 19.81
CA MET A 1 -35.26 2.86 20.77
C MET A 1 -34.09 2.30 19.95
N PHE A 2 -32.95 3.03 19.95
CA PHE A 2 -31.63 2.76 19.31
C PHE A 2 -31.58 2.56 17.77
N LEU A 3 -30.67 3.14 16.97
CA LEU A 3 -29.36 3.81 17.22
C LEU A 3 -29.08 4.92 16.19
N LYS A 4 -28.35 5.94 16.65
CA LYS A 4 -27.82 7.09 15.91
C LYS A 4 -27.13 6.67 14.61
N GLY A 5 -27.65 7.16 13.48
CA GLY A 5 -26.93 7.21 12.21
C GLY A 5 -25.90 8.35 12.23
N THR A 6 -24.78 8.15 12.94
CA THR A 6 -23.56 8.90 12.63
C THR A 6 -22.87 8.13 11.52
N LEU A 7 -22.82 8.70 10.32
CA LEU A 7 -22.00 8.19 9.21
C LEU A 7 -20.57 8.02 9.75
N ASN A 8 -20.20 6.76 9.95
CA ASN A 8 -18.98 6.31 10.63
C ASN A 8 -17.75 6.85 9.91
N ASN A 9 -16.70 7.14 10.68
CA ASN A 9 -15.37 7.50 10.21
C ASN A 9 -14.97 6.67 8.98
N GLU A 10 -14.65 7.32 7.85
CA GLU A 10 -14.25 6.64 6.61
C GLU A 10 -12.95 5.82 6.75
N ILE A 11 -12.24 6.02 7.86
CA ILE A 11 -10.98 5.37 8.21
C ILE A 11 -11.12 4.69 9.57
N GLU A 12 -10.85 3.39 9.60
CA GLU A 12 -10.68 2.62 10.83
C GLU A 12 -9.23 2.16 10.94
N ILE A 13 -8.62 2.27 12.12
CA ILE A 13 -7.20 1.93 12.32
C ILE A 13 -7.04 0.84 13.36
N GLY A 14 -6.06 -0.04 13.13
CA GLY A 14 -5.61 -1.00 14.13
C GLY A 14 -4.91 -0.36 15.32
N PRO A 15 -4.49 -1.18 16.31
CA PRO A 15 -3.81 -0.67 17.50
C PRO A 15 -2.56 0.12 17.12
N SER A 16 -2.49 1.37 17.60
CA SER A 16 -1.36 2.27 17.37
C SER A 16 -0.07 1.66 17.87
N LYS A 17 1.01 1.86 17.10
CA LYS A 17 2.37 1.50 17.47
C LYS A 17 3.22 2.75 17.57
N PHE A 18 4.26 2.69 18.40
CA PHE A 18 5.29 3.72 18.46
C PHE A 18 5.98 3.85 17.10
N ILE A 19 6.23 5.09 16.72
CA ILE A 19 7.05 5.46 15.58
C ILE A 19 8.43 5.83 16.13
N THR A 20 9.48 5.42 15.45
CA THR A 20 10.86 5.79 15.81
C THR A 20 11.27 7.07 15.10
N ASP A 21 12.23 7.81 15.66
CA ASP A 21 12.75 9.04 15.04
C ASP A 21 13.33 8.77 13.64
N ILE A 22 13.96 7.61 13.44
CA ILE A 22 14.48 7.16 12.14
C ILE A 22 13.35 7.05 11.10
N GLU A 23 12.20 6.46 11.46
CA GLU A 23 11.06 6.31 10.55
C GLU A 23 10.48 7.68 10.14
N VAL A 24 10.50 8.65 11.06
CA VAL A 24 10.08 10.02 10.77
C VAL A 24 11.04 10.68 9.77
N GLU A 25 12.35 10.57 10.00
CA GLU A 25 13.36 11.15 9.11
C GLU A 25 13.28 10.53 7.70
N GLU A 26 13.07 9.22 7.61
CA GLU A 26 12.82 8.53 6.34
C GLU A 26 11.60 9.11 5.60
N ILE A 27 10.47 9.29 6.30
CA ILE A 27 9.26 9.84 5.67
C ILE A 27 9.51 11.29 5.18
N LYS A 28 10.14 12.13 6.00
CA LYS A 28 10.45 13.52 5.65
C LYS A 28 11.39 13.64 4.45
N SER A 29 12.42 12.78 4.39
CA SER A 29 13.40 12.77 3.30
C SER A 29 12.82 12.34 1.95
N HIS A 30 11.71 11.60 1.95
CA HIS A 30 10.99 11.18 0.74
C HIS A 30 9.95 12.21 0.24
N ASN A 31 10.16 13.50 0.54
CA ASN A 31 9.30 14.61 0.11
C ASN A 31 7.82 14.48 0.53
N MET A 32 7.53 13.73 1.59
CA MET A 32 6.19 13.70 2.18
C MET A 32 5.95 14.98 2.97
N GLN A 33 4.86 15.70 2.67
CA GLN A 33 4.44 16.91 3.37
C GLN A 33 3.90 16.58 4.78
N ILE A 34 4.81 16.39 5.74
CA ILE A 34 4.48 16.14 7.15
C ILE A 34 5.07 17.25 8.01
N ASP A 35 4.19 18.08 8.56
CA ASP A 35 4.57 19.24 9.36
C ASP A 35 4.85 18.89 10.84
N SER A 36 4.23 17.81 11.35
CA SER A 36 4.33 17.42 12.77
C SER A 36 4.31 15.91 12.96
N ILE A 37 5.22 15.43 13.80
CA ILE A 37 5.41 14.02 14.14
C ILE A 37 4.27 13.51 15.04
N ASP A 38 3.78 14.34 15.94
CA ASP A 38 2.75 13.98 16.93
C ASP A 38 1.41 13.60 16.26
N MET A 39 1.24 13.99 15.00
CA MET A 39 0.09 13.66 14.18
C MET A 39 0.24 12.35 13.39
N LEU A 40 1.42 11.74 13.43
CA LEU A 40 1.71 10.50 12.72
C LEU A 40 1.42 9.31 13.64
N ILE A 41 0.69 8.32 13.13
CA ILE A 41 0.34 7.10 13.84
C ILE A 41 0.73 5.92 12.98
N LYS A 42 1.55 5.00 13.50
CA LYS A 42 1.85 3.73 12.84
C LYS A 42 0.85 2.67 13.26
N SER A 43 0.42 1.84 12.32
CA SER A 43 -0.54 0.77 12.62
C SER A 43 -0.25 -0.51 11.85
N PRO A 44 -0.54 -1.71 12.41
CA PRO A 44 -0.40 -2.96 11.68
C PRO A 44 -1.45 -3.14 10.58
N TRP A 45 -2.53 -2.36 10.58
CA TRP A 45 -3.56 -2.38 9.56
C TRP A 45 -4.38 -1.09 9.57
N ILE A 46 -4.93 -0.73 8.41
CA ILE A 46 -5.88 0.37 8.28
C ILE A 46 -7.00 -0.02 7.33
N MET A 47 -8.22 0.42 7.58
CA MET A 47 -9.36 0.25 6.70
C MET A 47 -9.76 1.61 6.16
N VAL A 48 -9.85 1.74 4.85
CA VAL A 48 -10.30 2.96 4.18
C VAL A 48 -11.48 2.60 3.29
N LYS A 49 -12.65 3.20 3.55
CA LYS A 49 -13.88 2.97 2.77
C LYS A 49 -14.21 1.47 2.58
N GLY A 50 -14.05 0.68 3.65
CA GLY A 50 -14.31 -0.76 3.65
C GLY A 50 -13.17 -1.66 3.16
N THR A 51 -12.11 -1.09 2.56
CA THR A 51 -10.93 -1.88 2.15
C THR A 51 -9.88 -1.90 3.24
N LYS A 52 -9.52 -3.10 3.71
CA LYS A 52 -8.51 -3.31 4.74
C LYS A 52 -7.12 -3.54 4.14
N TYR A 53 -6.17 -2.68 4.48
CA TYR A 53 -4.76 -2.78 4.12
C TYR A 53 -3.93 -3.33 5.28
N LYS A 54 -2.96 -4.19 4.95
CA LYS A 54 -2.02 -4.81 5.88
C LYS A 54 -0.65 -4.96 5.20
N PRO A 55 0.44 -5.06 5.98
CA PRO A 55 1.73 -5.47 5.43
C PRO A 55 1.63 -6.77 4.61
N LYS A 56 2.49 -6.89 3.60
CA LYS A 56 2.56 -7.96 2.59
C LYS A 56 1.47 -7.94 1.51
N MET A 57 0.52 -7.00 1.56
CA MET A 57 -0.39 -6.76 0.44
C MET A 57 0.33 -6.05 -0.70
N VAL A 58 -0.07 -6.32 -1.94
CA VAL A 58 0.49 -5.68 -3.13
C VAL A 58 -0.41 -4.52 -3.55
N LEU A 59 0.17 -3.36 -3.81
CA LEU A 59 -0.52 -2.22 -4.39
C LEU A 59 -0.08 -2.04 -5.85
N ALA A 60 -1.01 -1.63 -6.71
CA ALA A 60 -0.66 -1.16 -8.05
C ALA A 60 -0.28 0.32 -7.95
N LEU A 61 0.84 0.70 -8.56
CA LEU A 61 1.36 2.07 -8.62
C LEU A 61 1.15 2.70 -9.99
N ASN A 62 1.20 1.89 -11.05
CA ASN A 62 0.89 2.29 -12.42
C ASN A 62 0.21 1.12 -13.15
N ILE A 63 -0.81 1.40 -13.95
CA ILE A 63 -1.57 0.41 -14.75
C ILE A 63 -1.84 0.92 -16.18
N GLN A 64 -1.01 1.84 -16.69
CA GLN A 64 -1.18 2.38 -18.04
C GLN A 64 -1.09 1.29 -19.13
N GLU A 65 -1.96 1.35 -20.13
CA GLU A 65 -2.11 0.30 -21.16
C GLU A 65 -0.84 0.03 -21.99
N ASN A 66 0.02 1.02 -22.17
CA ASN A 66 1.21 0.92 -23.02
C ASN A 66 2.50 0.56 -22.26
N GLU A 67 2.41 0.36 -20.95
CA GLU A 67 3.55 0.03 -20.09
C GLU A 67 3.25 -1.22 -19.26
N LEU A 68 4.31 -1.89 -18.79
CA LEU A 68 4.14 -2.91 -17.77
C LEU A 68 3.64 -2.25 -16.48
N PRO A 69 2.62 -2.82 -15.81
CA PRO A 69 2.12 -2.26 -14.57
C PRO A 69 3.24 -2.27 -13.51
N LYS A 70 3.26 -1.24 -12.67
CA LYS A 70 4.20 -1.15 -11.54
C LYS A 70 3.50 -1.53 -10.26
N PHE A 71 4.16 -2.30 -9.42
CA PHE A 71 3.61 -2.77 -8.15
C PHE A 71 4.55 -2.46 -7.00
N CYS A 72 4.03 -2.54 -5.78
CA CYS A 72 4.83 -2.51 -4.56
C CYS A 72 4.20 -3.35 -3.45
N ILE A 73 4.99 -3.78 -2.48
CA ILE A 73 4.53 -4.55 -1.32
C ILE A 73 4.52 -3.65 -0.09
N ILE A 74 3.38 -3.57 0.60
CA ILE A 74 3.27 -2.80 1.84
C ILE A 74 4.17 -3.41 2.92
N GLU A 75 5.08 -2.62 3.45
CA GLU A 75 5.91 -2.98 4.62
C GLU A 75 5.32 -2.37 5.90
N GLN A 76 4.99 -1.09 5.85
CA GLN A 76 4.51 -0.31 6.99
C GLN A 76 3.38 0.63 6.58
N ILE A 77 2.52 0.96 7.54
CA ILE A 77 1.34 1.78 7.34
C ILE A 77 1.35 2.89 8.39
N PHE A 78 1.15 4.12 7.91
CA PHE A 78 1.06 5.31 8.73
C PHE A 78 -0.24 6.07 8.42
N LEU A 79 -0.82 6.65 9.46
CA LEU A 79 -1.92 7.60 9.38
C LEU A 79 -1.41 8.95 9.85
N TYR A 80 -1.46 9.95 8.98
CA TYR A 80 -1.06 11.31 9.29
C TYR A 80 -2.29 12.20 9.47
N ASN A 81 -2.31 12.96 10.58
CA ASN A 81 -3.34 13.92 10.95
C ASN A 81 -4.77 13.33 10.88
N ASN A 82 -4.91 12.06 11.28
CA ASN A 82 -6.15 11.28 11.22
C ASN A 82 -6.87 11.28 9.85
N LYS A 83 -6.16 11.61 8.76
CA LYS A 83 -6.76 11.84 7.44
C LYS A 83 -6.00 11.19 6.31
N TYR A 84 -4.67 11.33 6.28
CA TYR A 84 -3.85 10.87 5.16
C TYR A 84 -3.22 9.52 5.48
N VAL A 85 -3.55 8.51 4.69
CA VAL A 85 -2.93 7.18 4.79
C VAL A 85 -1.69 7.13 3.91
N ILE A 86 -0.57 6.74 4.51
CA ILE A 86 0.74 6.64 3.88
C ILE A 86 1.22 5.20 4.03
N PHE A 87 1.68 4.61 2.93
CA PHE A 87 2.28 3.29 2.91
C PHE A 87 3.78 3.41 2.64
N LYS A 88 4.61 2.74 3.44
CA LYS A 88 5.99 2.43 3.06
C LYS A 88 5.96 1.10 2.34
N CYS A 89 6.49 1.05 1.12
CA CYS A 89 6.42 -0.13 0.29
C CYS A 89 7.77 -0.46 -0.35
N SER A 90 8.13 -1.74 -0.41
CA SER A 90 9.22 -2.21 -1.28
C SER A 90 8.75 -2.27 -2.73
N GLU A 91 9.59 -1.83 -3.66
CA GLU A 91 9.23 -1.81 -5.07
C GLU A 91 9.28 -3.20 -5.70
N LEU A 92 8.44 -3.40 -6.72
CA LEU A 92 8.44 -4.59 -7.55
C LEU A 92 8.77 -4.23 -8.99
N GLU A 93 9.82 -4.85 -9.53
CA GLU A 93 10.14 -4.82 -10.95
C GLU A 93 9.22 -5.80 -11.67
N THR A 94 8.39 -5.31 -12.58
CA THR A 94 7.58 -6.16 -13.45
C THR A 94 8.38 -6.56 -14.68
N ILE A 95 8.54 -7.86 -14.89
CA ILE A 95 9.42 -8.40 -15.93
C ILE A 95 8.64 -8.63 -17.22
N MET A 96 7.55 -9.38 -17.13
CA MET A 96 6.71 -9.75 -18.27
C MET A 96 5.33 -10.21 -17.81
N PHE A 97 4.40 -10.24 -18.75
CA PHE A 97 3.12 -10.91 -18.57
C PHE A 97 3.25 -12.37 -19.00
N ASP A 98 2.75 -13.29 -18.18
CA ASP A 98 2.67 -14.71 -18.50
C ASP A 98 1.21 -15.08 -18.82
N GLU A 99 0.96 -15.42 -20.08
CA GLU A 99 -0.37 -15.77 -20.59
C GLU A 99 -0.91 -17.08 -20.02
N HIS A 100 -0.05 -18.03 -19.64
CA HIS A 100 -0.49 -19.35 -19.16
C HIS A 100 -1.13 -19.29 -17.77
N ILE A 101 -0.61 -18.41 -16.92
CA ILE A 101 -1.10 -18.16 -15.56
C ILE A 101 -1.88 -16.85 -15.43
N PHE A 102 -1.97 -16.08 -16.53
CA PHE A 102 -2.66 -14.81 -16.64
C PHE A 102 -2.25 -13.83 -15.52
N SER A 103 -0.94 -13.67 -15.32
CA SER A 103 -0.35 -12.87 -14.23
C SER A 103 1.00 -12.27 -14.64
N TYR A 104 1.43 -11.23 -13.94
CA TYR A 104 2.71 -10.56 -14.19
C TYR A 104 3.83 -11.17 -13.34
N GLU A 105 4.93 -11.57 -13.97
CA GLU A 105 6.14 -11.96 -13.23
C GLU A 105 6.79 -10.71 -12.63
N VAL A 106 7.11 -10.80 -11.33
CA VAL A 106 7.71 -9.69 -10.59
C VAL A 106 8.94 -10.12 -9.80
N LYS A 107 9.89 -9.19 -9.64
CA LYS A 107 11.01 -9.30 -8.70
C LYS A 107 10.90 -8.23 -7.63
N VAL A 108 11.34 -8.57 -6.43
CA VAL A 108 11.43 -7.61 -5.33
C VAL A 108 12.73 -6.84 -5.49
N GLU A 109 12.64 -5.53 -5.55
CA GLU A 109 13.81 -4.65 -5.55
C GLU A 109 14.28 -4.36 -4.12
N ASN A 110 15.54 -3.94 -3.99
CA ASN A 110 16.08 -3.46 -2.70
C ASN A 110 15.76 -1.97 -2.43
N SER A 111 14.89 -1.38 -3.25
CA SER A 111 14.38 -0.01 -3.15
C SER A 111 13.04 0.00 -2.39
N TYR A 112 12.74 1.13 -1.76
CA TYR A 112 11.45 1.38 -1.17
C TYR A 112 10.98 2.79 -1.50
N GLN A 113 9.67 3.01 -1.43
CA GLN A 113 9.05 4.30 -1.59
C GLN A 113 7.92 4.50 -0.59
N PHE A 114 7.54 5.75 -0.37
CA PHE A 114 6.35 6.11 0.36
C PHE A 114 5.25 6.53 -0.62
N VAL A 115 4.03 6.05 -0.39
CA VAL A 115 2.89 6.28 -1.29
C VAL A 115 1.67 6.70 -0.49
N TYR A 116 1.00 7.77 -0.91
CA TYR A 116 -0.30 8.14 -0.38
C TYR A 116 -1.39 7.24 -0.92
N HIS A 117 -2.28 6.77 -0.06
CA HIS A 117 -3.44 5.96 -0.45
C HIS A 117 -4.29 6.62 -1.56
N HIS A 118 -4.50 7.94 -1.48
CA HIS A 118 -5.32 8.67 -2.45
C HIS A 118 -4.66 8.83 -3.84
N MET A 119 -3.37 8.52 -3.96
CA MET A 119 -2.64 8.56 -5.23
C MET A 119 -2.62 7.19 -5.94
N LEU A 120 -3.18 6.14 -5.31
CA LEU A 120 -3.21 4.81 -5.91
C LEU A 120 -4.18 4.78 -7.10
N PRO A 121 -3.80 4.21 -8.26
CA PRO A 121 -4.71 4.01 -9.39
C PRO A 121 -5.84 3.02 -9.06
N SER A 122 -5.60 2.11 -8.12
CA SER A 122 -6.59 1.16 -7.63
C SER A 122 -6.55 1.07 -6.11
N PHE A 123 -7.73 1.15 -5.49
CA PHE A 123 -7.88 0.93 -4.06
C PHE A 123 -7.93 -0.56 -3.69
N ILE A 124 -8.04 -1.47 -4.66
CA ILE A 124 -8.12 -2.90 -4.40
C ILE A 124 -6.70 -3.48 -4.37
N PRO A 125 -6.22 -4.01 -3.22
CA PRO A 125 -4.92 -4.65 -3.16
C PRO A 125 -4.90 -5.94 -3.98
N ASN A 126 -3.74 -6.23 -4.56
CA ASN A 126 -3.43 -7.44 -5.29
C ASN A 126 -2.75 -8.47 -4.36
N ASN A 127 -2.67 -9.71 -4.83
CA ASN A 127 -1.94 -10.78 -4.15
C ASN A 127 -0.68 -11.12 -4.94
N ILE A 128 0.37 -11.51 -4.22
CA ILE A 128 1.57 -12.11 -4.78
C ILE A 128 1.52 -13.63 -4.58
N ASN A 129 1.68 -14.37 -5.67
CA ASN A 129 1.76 -15.82 -5.68
C ASN A 129 3.22 -16.22 -5.90
N ILE A 130 3.68 -17.25 -5.19
CA ILE A 130 5.03 -17.79 -5.34
C ILE A 130 4.90 -19.20 -5.88
N LEU A 131 5.46 -19.46 -7.06
CA LEU A 131 5.45 -20.78 -7.68
C LEU A 131 6.59 -21.65 -7.10
N PRO A 132 6.54 -22.99 -7.26
CA PRO A 132 7.57 -23.91 -6.74
C PRO A 132 8.99 -23.65 -7.26
N ASN A 133 9.12 -23.01 -8.42
CA ASN A 133 10.39 -22.58 -9.00
C ASN A 133 10.96 -21.31 -8.35
N GLY A 134 10.24 -20.71 -7.39
CA GLY A 134 10.65 -19.50 -6.67
C GLY A 134 10.27 -18.18 -7.35
N TYR A 135 9.70 -18.22 -8.57
CA TYR A 135 9.23 -17.02 -9.25
C TYR A 135 7.96 -16.48 -8.57
N LYS A 136 7.85 -15.15 -8.56
CA LYS A 136 6.74 -14.43 -7.95
C LYS A 136 5.88 -13.81 -9.03
N TYR A 137 4.57 -13.88 -8.83
CA TYR A 137 3.60 -13.38 -9.79
C TYR A 137 2.51 -12.55 -9.11
N VAL A 138 2.09 -11.49 -9.77
CA VAL A 138 0.99 -10.62 -9.32
C VAL A 138 -0.14 -10.67 -10.34
N THR A 139 -1.34 -10.99 -9.87
CA THR A 139 -2.55 -10.89 -10.69
C THR A 139 -3.16 -9.51 -10.49
N LEU A 140 -3.27 -8.73 -11.56
CA LEU A 140 -3.90 -7.43 -11.53
C LEU A 140 -5.42 -7.59 -11.36
N ARG A 141 -5.97 -7.02 -10.29
CA ARG A 141 -7.40 -7.12 -9.93
C ARG A 141 -8.24 -5.90 -10.30
N SER A 142 -7.60 -4.81 -10.73
CA SER A 142 -8.29 -3.62 -11.22
C SER A 142 -8.38 -3.64 -12.72
N SER A 143 -9.56 -3.36 -13.25
CA SER A 143 -9.75 -3.02 -14.67
C SER A 143 -9.08 -1.68 -14.97
N ILE A 144 -8.35 -1.64 -16.09
CA ILE A 144 -7.88 -0.41 -16.74
C ILE A 144 -9.07 0.26 -17.42
#